data_AF-A0A3D5S2R5-F1
#
_entry.id   AF-A0A3D5S2R5-F1
#
_cell.length_a   1.000
_cell.length_b   1.000
_cell.length_c   1.000
_cell.angle_alpha   90.00
_cell.angle_beta   90.00
_cell.angle_gamma   90.00
#
_symmetry.space_group_name_H-M   'P 1'
#
loop_
_entity.id
_entity.type
_entity.pdbx_description
1 polymer ?
#
loop_
_entity_poly.entity_id
_entity_poly.type
_entity_poly.pdbx_seq_one_letter_code
_entity_poly.pdbx_strand_id
1 'polypeptide(L)'
;MSSSSNQLVMFTGDQLPATLDEISKEDRREAAEMIGQAGDRMGNGLPKLRVNYDAEFVPENDPEAEPITLKRGYFKISVLQEDSWVTVYCKNPVIRIYWTYYRYSAYDQANNTSLVTSSLFQKWKELVIDDGGHEFSSGVYKKRMLEACPELDGKLKCQHLIFGTVTFPDGKDMHGNSVDVVDVPFQWYVKGASYMPFEELKEQIEAEERLYPYCSIKLSTTRKTNGSVNYFVINFALDKKAATDPNNEVNQMFAETANAENEQIIEAFDKAIRKRPPAAAAVVQEYIDGQAPLDDEIPF
;
A
#
# COMPACT_ATOMS: atom_id res chain seq x y z
N MET A 1 -31.46 15.34 17.79
CA MET A 1 -31.49 15.10 16.33
C MET A 1 -30.32 14.17 16.01
N SER A 2 -30.59 13.17 15.19
CA SER A 2 -29.82 11.94 14.97
C SER A 2 -28.31 12.13 14.78
N SER A 3 -27.53 11.46 15.62
CA SER A 3 -26.09 11.20 15.41
C SER A 3 -25.96 10.15 14.30
N SER A 4 -25.74 10.60 13.07
CA SER A 4 -25.29 9.71 12.01
C SER A 4 -23.85 9.32 12.30
N SER A 5 -23.66 8.16 12.93
CA SER A 5 -22.36 7.51 13.04
C SER A 5 -21.88 7.18 11.62
N ASN A 6 -21.06 8.05 11.04
CA ASN A 6 -20.38 7.79 9.77
C ASN A 6 -19.29 6.74 10.01
N GLN A 7 -19.66 5.48 9.88
CA GLN A 7 -18.73 4.36 9.99
C GLN A 7 -17.79 4.37 8.78
N LEU A 8 -16.49 4.19 9.04
CA LEU A 8 -15.51 3.84 8.01
C LEU A 8 -16.01 2.58 7.28
N VAL A 9 -15.87 2.54 5.95
CA VAL A 9 -16.33 1.40 5.16
C VAL A 9 -15.43 0.20 5.47
N MET A 10 -16.02 -0.85 6.07
CA MET A 10 -15.39 -2.17 6.19
C MET A 10 -15.58 -2.94 4.87
N PHE A 11 -14.52 -3.56 4.37
CA PHE A 11 -14.55 -4.34 3.13
C PHE A 11 -15.06 -5.75 3.41
N THR A 12 -15.98 -6.25 2.58
CA THR A 12 -16.53 -7.60 2.70
C THR A 12 -16.10 -8.45 1.50
N GLY A 13 -15.61 -9.66 1.76
CA GLY A 13 -15.16 -10.62 0.73
C GLY A 13 -16.29 -11.28 -0.06
N ASP A 14 -17.54 -11.18 0.40
CA ASP A 14 -18.72 -11.88 -0.12
C ASP A 14 -19.31 -11.31 -1.43
N GLN A 15 -18.64 -10.36 -2.08
CA GLN A 15 -19.18 -9.68 -3.27
C GLN A 15 -18.89 -10.39 -4.61
N LEU A 16 -18.26 -11.57 -4.60
CA LEU A 16 -18.03 -12.38 -5.81
C LEU A 16 -18.94 -13.62 -5.78
N PRO A 17 -19.55 -14.02 -6.92
CA PRO A 17 -20.43 -15.19 -6.96
C PRO A 17 -19.68 -16.45 -6.52
N ALA A 18 -20.29 -17.19 -5.58
CA ALA A 18 -19.69 -18.34 -4.93
C ALA A 18 -19.70 -19.60 -5.83
N THR A 19 -18.54 -20.28 -5.91
CA THR A 19 -18.25 -21.75 -5.91
C THR A 19 -16.91 -21.98 -6.65
N LEU A 20 -16.06 -22.97 -6.35
CA LEU A 20 -16.20 -24.26 -5.68
C LEU A 20 -15.02 -24.49 -4.71
N ASP A 21 -15.28 -25.15 -3.58
CA ASP A 21 -14.27 -25.63 -2.63
C ASP A 21 -13.27 -26.57 -3.31
N GLU A 22 -11.98 -26.29 -3.17
CA GLU A 22 -10.88 -27.26 -3.03
C GLU A 22 -9.54 -26.52 -2.94
N ILE A 23 -9.24 -25.97 -1.77
CA ILE A 23 -7.87 -25.66 -1.35
C ILE A 23 -7.68 -26.25 0.05
N SER A 24 -6.56 -26.92 0.25
CA SER A 24 -6.31 -27.73 1.44
C SER A 24 -6.04 -26.84 2.66
N LYS A 25 -6.19 -27.39 3.87
CA LYS A 25 -5.80 -26.70 5.10
C LYS A 25 -4.33 -26.27 5.13
N GLU A 26 -3.49 -26.84 4.27
CA GLU A 26 -2.07 -26.57 4.17
C GLU A 26 -1.81 -25.22 3.46
N ASP A 27 -2.52 -24.92 2.38
CA ASP A 27 -2.38 -23.65 1.65
C ASP A 27 -2.90 -22.46 2.49
N ARG A 28 -3.88 -22.72 3.37
CA ARG A 28 -4.35 -21.75 4.38
C ARG A 28 -3.30 -21.48 5.45
N ARG A 29 -2.52 -22.51 5.83
CA ARG A 29 -1.40 -22.39 6.77
C ARG A 29 -0.25 -21.61 6.15
N GLU A 30 0.08 -21.89 4.89
CA GLU A 30 1.12 -21.18 4.13
C GLU A 30 0.73 -19.72 3.89
N ALA A 31 -0.54 -19.42 3.60
CA ALA A 31 -1.05 -18.05 3.55
C ALA A 31 -0.98 -17.34 4.92
N ALA A 32 -1.35 -18.02 6.00
CA ALA A 32 -1.26 -17.47 7.36
C ALA A 32 0.19 -17.23 7.83
N GLU A 33 1.13 -18.09 7.42
CA GLU A 33 2.57 -17.95 7.64
C GLU A 33 3.16 -16.83 6.79
N MET A 34 2.72 -16.66 5.54
CA MET A 34 3.09 -15.54 4.67
C MET A 34 2.53 -14.19 5.14
N ILE A 35 1.41 -14.17 5.87
CA ILE A 35 0.85 -12.96 6.50
C ILE A 35 1.56 -12.63 7.83
N GLY A 36 2.37 -13.55 8.37
CA GLY A 36 3.28 -13.27 9.48
C GLY A 36 2.55 -12.95 10.80
N GLN A 37 1.59 -13.78 11.22
CA GLN A 37 1.00 -13.68 12.57
C GLN A 37 1.97 -14.08 13.72
N ALA A 38 3.27 -14.18 13.46
CA ALA A 38 4.29 -14.34 14.50
C ALA A 38 5.61 -13.63 14.11
N GLY A 39 5.92 -12.54 14.80
CA GLY A 39 7.31 -12.13 15.08
C GLY A 39 8.09 -11.38 13.99
N ASP A 40 8.09 -10.06 14.12
CA ASP A 40 9.26 -9.16 14.09
C ASP A 40 10.37 -9.42 13.04
N ARG A 41 10.16 -8.95 11.79
CA ARG A 41 11.12 -8.21 10.91
C ARG A 41 10.72 -8.10 9.42
N MET A 42 9.56 -8.61 9.01
CA MET A 42 8.85 -8.12 7.82
C MET A 42 7.42 -7.83 8.25
N GLY A 43 7.08 -6.54 8.38
CA GLY A 43 5.82 -6.12 9.02
C GLY A 43 4.60 -6.84 8.44
N ASN A 44 3.86 -7.51 9.33
CA ASN A 44 2.52 -8.08 9.19
C ASN A 44 1.82 -7.75 7.87
N GLY A 45 2.12 -8.48 6.80
CA GLY A 45 1.49 -8.19 5.52
C GLY A 45 2.02 -9.03 4.37
N LEU A 46 1.17 -9.16 3.36
CA LEU A 46 1.42 -9.91 2.13
C LEU A 46 2.79 -9.60 1.50
N PRO A 47 3.40 -10.55 0.78
CA PRO A 47 4.58 -10.30 -0.04
C PRO A 47 4.43 -9.06 -0.92
N LYS A 48 5.49 -8.25 -1.01
CA LYS A 48 5.44 -6.97 -1.74
C LYS A 48 6.00 -7.14 -3.15
N LEU A 49 5.13 -7.10 -4.16
CA LEU A 49 5.56 -7.05 -5.56
C LEU A 49 6.15 -5.68 -5.86
N ARG A 50 7.37 -5.61 -6.39
CA ARG A 50 8.04 -4.34 -6.74
C ARG A 50 9.00 -4.51 -7.92
N VAL A 51 9.34 -3.41 -8.58
CA VAL A 51 10.47 -3.39 -9.53
C VAL A 51 11.79 -3.37 -8.74
N ASN A 52 12.75 -4.18 -9.16
CA ASN A 52 14.09 -4.21 -8.63
C ASN A 52 14.92 -3.04 -9.18
N TYR A 53 15.44 -2.20 -8.28
CA TYR A 53 16.36 -1.11 -8.60
C TYR A 53 17.81 -1.44 -8.26
N ASP A 54 18.02 -2.45 -7.43
CA ASP A 54 19.32 -2.88 -6.91
C ASP A 54 20.15 -3.48 -8.05
N ALA A 55 21.39 -3.02 -8.16
CA ALA A 55 22.34 -3.48 -9.16
C ALA A 55 23.08 -4.73 -8.71
N GLU A 56 23.36 -4.82 -7.42
CA GLU A 56 24.23 -5.83 -6.82
C GLU A 56 23.69 -6.21 -5.44
N PHE A 57 24.02 -7.42 -5.02
CA PHE A 57 23.79 -7.93 -3.67
C PHE A 57 25.12 -8.39 -3.08
N VAL A 58 25.38 -7.96 -1.85
CA VAL A 58 26.52 -8.43 -1.04
C VAL A 58 25.92 -8.98 0.27
N PRO A 59 26.19 -10.24 0.64
CA PRO A 59 25.70 -10.81 1.89
C PRO A 59 26.19 -10.00 3.11
N GLU A 60 25.29 -9.67 4.04
CA GLU A 60 25.66 -8.91 5.25
C GLU A 60 26.65 -9.67 6.14
N ASN A 61 26.62 -11.01 6.10
CA ASN A 61 27.49 -11.89 6.86
C ASN A 61 28.88 -12.10 6.22
N ASP A 62 29.08 -11.64 4.98
CA ASP A 62 30.38 -11.65 4.31
C ASP A 62 30.51 -10.42 3.39
N PRO A 63 30.86 -9.24 3.96
CA PRO A 63 30.97 -7.99 3.20
C PRO A 63 32.10 -7.98 2.16
N GLU A 64 33.03 -8.94 2.21
CA GLU A 64 34.12 -9.07 1.25
C GLU A 64 33.78 -10.02 0.09
N ALA A 65 32.62 -10.67 0.13
CA ALA A 65 32.17 -11.53 -0.96
C ALA A 65 32.01 -10.74 -2.28
N GLU A 66 32.34 -11.42 -3.38
CA GLU A 66 32.14 -10.89 -4.74
C GLU A 66 30.66 -10.51 -4.94
N PRO A 67 30.35 -9.26 -5.35
CA PRO A 67 28.98 -8.81 -5.52
C PRO A 67 28.20 -9.63 -6.55
N ILE A 68 27.01 -10.10 -6.18
CA ILE A 68 26.10 -10.80 -7.08
C ILE A 68 25.35 -9.77 -7.92
N THR A 69 25.53 -9.79 -9.24
CA THR A 69 24.81 -8.87 -10.15
C THR A 69 23.32 -9.20 -10.21
N LEU A 70 22.48 -8.23 -9.84
CA LEU A 70 21.03 -8.32 -9.87
C LEU A 70 20.42 -7.76 -11.16
N LYS A 71 19.26 -8.29 -11.55
CA LYS A 71 18.54 -7.86 -12.75
C LYS A 71 17.72 -6.59 -12.47
N ARG A 72 18.29 -5.42 -12.73
CA ARG A 72 17.56 -4.13 -12.62
C ARG A 72 16.41 -4.07 -13.61
N GLY A 73 15.29 -3.49 -13.18
CA GLY A 73 14.07 -3.37 -13.98
C GLY A 73 13.23 -4.63 -14.04
N TYR A 74 13.68 -5.74 -13.44
CA TYR A 74 12.86 -6.94 -13.27
C TYR A 74 11.92 -6.73 -12.08
N PHE A 75 10.79 -7.40 -12.07
CA PHE A 75 9.94 -7.48 -10.89
C PHE A 75 10.56 -8.45 -9.89
N LYS A 76 10.39 -8.18 -8.60
CA LYS A 76 10.77 -9.06 -7.51
C LYS A 76 9.66 -9.24 -6.49
N ILE A 77 9.62 -10.41 -5.90
CA ILE A 77 8.75 -10.79 -4.77
C ILE A 77 9.52 -11.76 -3.88
N SER A 78 9.25 -11.71 -2.57
CA SER A 78 9.81 -12.66 -1.62
C SER A 78 8.76 -13.72 -1.34
N VAL A 79 9.14 -14.99 -1.48
CA VAL A 79 8.28 -16.16 -1.22
C VAL A 79 8.96 -17.06 -0.21
N LEU A 80 8.17 -17.76 0.59
CA LEU A 80 8.69 -18.81 1.45
C LEU A 80 8.95 -20.05 0.58
N GLN A 81 10.17 -20.57 0.64
CA GLN A 81 10.49 -21.90 0.11
C GLN A 81 11.01 -22.75 1.26
N GLU A 82 10.37 -23.90 1.47
CA GLU A 82 10.66 -24.78 2.60
C GLU A 82 10.64 -23.97 3.91
N ASP A 83 11.80 -23.64 4.47
CA ASP A 83 11.95 -22.90 5.72
C ASP A 83 12.66 -21.54 5.55
N SER A 84 12.79 -21.02 4.32
CA SER A 84 13.56 -19.81 4.05
C SER A 84 12.90 -18.89 3.03
N TRP A 85 12.96 -17.59 3.31
CA TRP A 85 12.48 -16.56 2.39
C TRP A 85 13.45 -16.37 1.23
N VAL A 86 12.96 -16.60 0.02
CA VAL A 86 13.73 -16.43 -1.22
C VAL A 86 13.16 -15.25 -2.00
N THR A 87 14.03 -14.35 -2.43
CA THR A 87 13.64 -13.29 -3.37
C THR A 87 13.76 -13.79 -4.79
N VAL A 88 12.64 -13.78 -5.51
CA VAL A 88 12.51 -14.25 -6.88
C VAL A 88 12.37 -13.04 -7.79
N TYR A 89 12.98 -13.10 -8.97
CA TYR A 89 13.00 -12.07 -9.99
C TYR A 89 12.36 -12.57 -11.28
N CYS A 90 11.58 -11.73 -11.96
CA CYS A 90 11.00 -12.02 -13.26
C CYS A 90 10.88 -10.77 -14.12
N LYS A 91 11.18 -10.89 -15.43
CA LYS A 91 11.11 -9.76 -16.36
C LYS A 91 9.67 -9.36 -16.68
N ASN A 92 8.81 -10.35 -16.92
CA ASN A 92 7.45 -10.14 -17.41
C ASN A 92 6.43 -10.99 -16.61
N PRO A 93 6.15 -10.62 -15.35
CA PRO A 93 5.16 -11.35 -14.56
C PRO A 93 3.75 -11.13 -15.10
N VAL A 94 2.84 -12.03 -14.73
CA VAL A 94 1.41 -11.91 -14.99
C VAL A 94 0.70 -11.75 -13.66
N ILE A 95 -0.12 -10.70 -13.52
CA ILE A 95 -0.89 -10.45 -12.31
C ILE A 95 -2.39 -10.61 -12.58
N ARG A 96 -3.11 -10.92 -11.51
CA ARG A 96 -4.56 -10.81 -11.41
C ARG A 96 -4.89 -9.89 -10.25
N ILE A 97 -5.68 -8.86 -10.50
CA ILE A 97 -6.05 -7.87 -9.50
C ILE A 97 -7.38 -8.27 -8.87
N TYR A 98 -7.47 -8.23 -7.55
CA TYR A 98 -8.71 -8.47 -6.81
C TYR A 98 -9.24 -7.17 -6.23
N TRP A 99 -8.39 -6.43 -5.51
CA TRP A 99 -8.76 -5.17 -4.89
C TRP A 99 -7.81 -4.05 -5.28
N THR A 100 -8.39 -2.88 -5.48
CA THR A 100 -7.64 -1.63 -5.62
C THR A 100 -8.15 -0.63 -4.60
N TYR A 101 -7.20 0.02 -3.94
CA TYR A 101 -7.41 1.08 -2.97
C TYR A 101 -6.52 2.26 -3.32
N TYR A 102 -6.87 3.40 -2.77
CA TYR A 102 -6.04 4.58 -2.70
C TYR A 102 -5.57 4.78 -1.27
N ARG A 103 -4.41 5.40 -1.11
CA ARG A 103 -3.86 5.84 0.17
C ARG A 103 -3.04 7.10 -0.01
N TYR A 104 -3.19 8.03 0.93
CA TYR A 104 -2.26 9.12 1.12
C TYR A 104 -1.17 8.72 2.11
N SER A 105 0.07 9.03 1.77
CA SER A 105 1.20 8.86 2.69
C SER A 105 2.30 9.88 2.43
N ALA A 106 3.03 10.22 3.49
CA ALA A 106 4.29 10.96 3.39
C ALA A 106 5.36 10.24 4.20
N TYR A 107 6.56 10.19 3.65
CA TYR A 107 7.70 9.48 4.22
C TYR A 107 8.93 10.39 4.22
N ASP A 108 9.64 10.41 5.33
CA ASP A 108 10.93 11.09 5.43
C ASP A 108 12.06 10.11 5.13
N GLN A 109 12.67 10.26 3.95
CA GLN A 109 13.78 9.41 3.53
C GLN A 109 15.05 9.65 4.35
N ALA A 110 15.27 10.85 4.87
CA ALA A 110 16.48 11.17 5.62
C ALA A 110 16.48 10.51 7.00
N ASN A 111 15.31 10.51 7.65
CA ASN A 111 15.14 9.93 8.99
C ASN A 111 14.58 8.49 8.95
N ASN A 112 14.25 7.98 7.77
CA ASN A 112 13.66 6.66 7.56
C ASN A 112 12.35 6.45 8.36
N THR A 113 11.51 7.48 8.43
CA THR A 113 10.27 7.50 9.24
C THR A 113 9.03 7.84 8.42
N SER A 114 7.91 7.20 8.76
CA SER A 114 6.59 7.60 8.27
C SER A 114 6.18 8.91 8.93
N LEU A 115 5.72 9.88 8.13
CA LEU A 115 5.24 11.18 8.62
C LEU A 115 3.72 11.20 8.76
N VAL A 116 3.02 10.62 7.78
CA VAL A 116 1.56 10.44 7.81
C VAL A 116 1.17 9.26 6.93
N THR A 117 0.20 8.49 7.38
CA THR A 117 -0.45 7.42 6.62
C THR A 117 -1.96 7.50 6.80
N SER A 118 -2.69 7.56 5.69
CA SER A 118 -4.15 7.56 5.71
C SER A 118 -4.74 6.15 5.71
N SER A 119 -6.00 6.06 6.10
CA SER A 119 -6.84 4.89 5.82
C SER A 119 -6.91 4.63 4.31
N LEU A 120 -7.13 3.37 3.95
CA LEU A 120 -7.46 2.93 2.59
C LEU A 120 -8.86 3.42 2.24
N PHE A 121 -9.03 3.87 1.00
CA PHE A 121 -10.32 4.28 0.44
C PHE A 121 -10.43 3.84 -1.02
N GLN A 122 -11.64 3.71 -1.56
CA GLN A 122 -11.84 3.23 -2.94
C GLN A 122 -12.41 4.32 -3.85
N LYS A 123 -13.20 5.23 -3.29
CA LYS A 123 -13.88 6.26 -4.07
C LYS A 123 -13.45 7.65 -3.65
N TRP A 124 -13.44 8.52 -4.64
CA TRP A 124 -13.30 9.94 -4.40
C TRP A 124 -14.52 10.46 -3.63
N LYS A 125 -14.25 11.43 -2.76
CA LYS A 125 -15.21 12.07 -1.83
C LYS A 125 -15.55 11.25 -0.58
N GLU A 126 -15.02 10.04 -0.40
CA GLU A 126 -15.08 9.29 0.86
C GLU A 126 -14.34 10.03 1.98
N LEU A 127 -14.75 9.82 3.23
CA LEU A 127 -14.05 10.34 4.39
C LEU A 127 -12.76 9.53 4.61
N VAL A 128 -11.65 10.21 4.81
CA VAL A 128 -10.33 9.60 5.01
C VAL A 128 -9.73 10.16 6.29
N ILE A 129 -9.33 9.26 7.17
CA ILE A 129 -8.62 9.57 8.41
C ILE A 129 -7.15 9.22 8.27
N ASP A 130 -6.30 9.79 9.13
CA ASP A 130 -4.88 9.42 9.22
C ASP A 130 -4.37 9.21 10.64
N ASP A 131 -3.21 8.57 10.72
CA ASP A 131 -2.47 8.32 11.95
C ASP A 131 -2.03 9.59 12.71
N GLY A 132 -2.14 10.77 12.08
CA GLY A 132 -1.90 12.08 12.69
C GLY A 132 -3.15 12.73 13.31
N GLY A 133 -4.32 12.09 13.20
CA GLY A 133 -5.58 12.61 13.75
C GLY A 133 -6.28 13.62 12.85
N HIS A 134 -6.00 13.66 11.55
CA HIS A 134 -6.77 14.48 10.61
C HIS A 134 -7.82 13.63 9.90
N GLU A 135 -8.91 14.31 9.53
CA GLU A 135 -10.05 13.72 8.86
C GLU A 135 -10.48 14.67 7.75
N PHE A 136 -10.36 14.23 6.50
CA PHE A 136 -10.77 15.01 5.33
C PHE A 136 -11.40 14.13 4.27
N SER A 137 -12.21 14.72 3.41
CA SER A 137 -12.71 14.01 2.22
C SER A 137 -11.58 13.74 1.23
N SER A 138 -11.51 12.52 0.68
CA SER A 138 -10.41 12.03 -0.15
C SER A 138 -10.07 12.94 -1.33
N GLY A 139 -11.07 13.56 -1.96
CA GLY A 139 -10.85 14.46 -3.11
C GLY A 139 -10.14 15.78 -2.77
N VAL A 140 -10.16 16.20 -1.50
CA VAL A 140 -9.50 17.44 -1.03
C VAL A 140 -8.44 17.17 0.04
N TYR A 141 -8.24 15.89 0.41
CA TYR A 141 -7.37 15.48 1.51
C TYR A 141 -5.98 16.10 1.37
N LYS A 142 -5.32 15.95 0.21
CA LYS A 142 -3.98 16.51 0.00
C LYS A 142 -3.95 18.03 0.20
N LYS A 143 -4.93 18.75 -0.32
CA LYS A 143 -4.99 20.21 -0.19
C LYS A 143 -5.13 20.62 1.28
N ARG A 144 -6.09 20.02 1.99
CA ARG A 144 -6.35 20.29 3.41
C ARG A 144 -5.17 19.90 4.30
N MET A 145 -4.52 18.80 3.99
CA MET A 145 -3.34 18.35 4.72
C MET A 145 -2.17 19.30 4.54
N LEU A 146 -1.96 19.86 3.35
CA LEU A 146 -0.92 20.87 3.12
C LEU A 146 -1.26 22.24 3.72
N GLU A 147 -2.54 22.58 3.88
CA GLU A 147 -2.99 23.75 4.65
C GLU A 147 -2.66 23.58 6.15
N ALA A 148 -2.85 22.37 6.70
CA ALA A 148 -2.59 22.05 8.11
C ALA A 148 -1.10 21.81 8.41
N CYS A 149 -0.38 21.16 7.50
CA CYS A 149 1.00 20.70 7.63
C CYS A 149 1.80 21.03 6.35
N PRO A 150 2.19 22.30 6.13
CA PRO A 150 2.91 22.73 4.92
C PRO A 150 4.24 21.98 4.68
N GLU A 151 4.89 21.48 5.73
CA GLU A 151 6.14 20.72 5.68
C GLU A 151 6.02 19.37 4.94
N LEU A 152 4.79 18.91 4.70
CA LEU A 152 4.52 17.71 3.91
C LEU A 152 4.53 17.98 2.40
N ASP A 153 4.70 19.23 1.96
CA ASP A 153 4.79 19.56 0.54
C ASP A 153 5.96 18.82 -0.12
N GLY A 154 5.74 18.36 -1.35
CA GLY A 154 6.65 17.47 -2.06
C GLY A 154 6.71 16.03 -1.54
N LYS A 155 6.41 15.77 -0.25
CA LYS A 155 6.46 14.45 0.40
C LYS A 155 5.13 13.70 0.37
N LEU A 156 4.00 14.40 0.50
CA LEU A 156 2.67 13.80 0.51
C LEU A 156 2.24 13.33 -0.89
N LYS A 157 2.01 12.02 -1.04
CA LYS A 157 1.60 11.37 -2.29
C LYS A 157 0.33 10.55 -2.10
N CYS A 158 -0.54 10.58 -3.11
CA CYS A 158 -1.55 9.54 -3.31
C CYS A 158 -0.89 8.37 -4.04
N GLN A 159 -1.19 7.15 -3.64
CA GLN A 159 -0.71 5.92 -4.26
C GLN A 159 -1.88 4.97 -4.44
N HIS A 160 -1.82 4.12 -5.46
CA HIS A 160 -2.69 2.95 -5.50
C HIS A 160 -2.06 1.85 -4.67
N LEU A 161 -2.88 1.18 -3.86
CA LEU A 161 -2.58 -0.10 -3.27
C LEU A 161 -3.38 -1.17 -4.01
N ILE A 162 -2.68 -2.14 -4.56
CA ILE A 162 -3.24 -3.25 -5.31
C ILE A 162 -3.03 -4.52 -4.50
N PHE A 163 -4.10 -5.27 -4.32
CA PHE A 163 -4.03 -6.65 -3.86
C PHE A 163 -4.39 -7.59 -5.01
N GLY A 164 -3.59 -8.63 -5.17
CA GLY A 164 -3.74 -9.55 -6.28
C GLY A 164 -2.88 -10.79 -6.16
N THR A 165 -2.93 -11.65 -7.17
CA THR A 165 -2.04 -12.80 -7.31
C THR A 165 -1.07 -12.58 -8.46
N VAL A 166 0.15 -13.08 -8.32
CA VAL A 166 1.20 -12.95 -9.32
C VAL A 166 1.79 -14.31 -9.68
N THR A 167 1.99 -14.50 -10.99
CA THR A 167 2.71 -15.64 -11.55
C THR A 167 3.98 -15.12 -12.24
N PHE A 168 5.12 -15.76 -11.96
CA PHE A 168 6.39 -15.48 -12.65
C PHE A 168 6.73 -16.65 -13.60
N PRO A 169 6.43 -16.54 -14.91
CA PRO A 169 6.67 -17.63 -15.86
C PRO A 169 8.14 -18.09 -15.94
N ASP A 170 9.08 -17.18 -15.66
CA ASP A 170 10.53 -17.42 -15.64
C ASP A 170 11.13 -16.92 -14.32
N GLY A 171 10.53 -17.30 -13.20
CA GLY A 171 10.99 -16.92 -11.86
C GLY A 171 12.39 -17.46 -11.56
N LYS A 172 13.31 -16.58 -11.18
CA LYS A 172 14.68 -16.96 -10.77
C LYS A 172 15.12 -16.28 -9.49
N ASP A 173 15.84 -16.99 -8.64
CA ASP A 173 16.52 -16.38 -7.49
C ASP A 173 17.73 -15.52 -7.92
N MET A 174 18.45 -14.97 -6.94
CA MET A 174 19.66 -14.16 -7.21
C MET A 174 20.82 -14.98 -7.83
N HIS A 175 20.82 -16.30 -7.64
CA HIS A 175 21.84 -17.21 -8.17
C HIS A 175 21.47 -17.74 -9.57
N GLY A 176 20.27 -17.43 -10.06
CA GLY A 176 19.76 -17.86 -11.36
C GLY A 176 19.06 -19.22 -11.34
N ASN A 177 18.84 -19.81 -10.16
CA ASN A 177 18.06 -21.03 -10.00
C ASN A 177 16.59 -20.74 -10.26
N SER A 178 15.89 -21.67 -10.91
CA SER A 178 14.46 -21.56 -11.15
C SER A 178 13.69 -21.69 -9.84
N VAL A 179 12.77 -20.77 -9.59
CA VAL A 179 11.86 -20.79 -8.45
C VAL A 179 10.45 -20.64 -8.98
N ASP A 180 9.58 -21.58 -8.61
CA ASP A 180 8.19 -21.56 -9.04
C ASP A 180 7.40 -20.53 -8.23
N VAL A 181 6.65 -19.68 -8.94
CA VAL A 181 5.82 -18.62 -8.36
C VAL A 181 4.55 -18.60 -9.20
N VAL A 182 3.51 -19.26 -8.71
CA VAL A 182 2.23 -19.41 -9.38
C VAL A 182 1.14 -18.90 -8.46
N ASP A 183 0.38 -17.92 -8.95
CA ASP A 183 -0.74 -17.28 -8.24
C ASP A 183 -0.44 -16.86 -6.78
N VAL A 184 0.80 -16.47 -6.51
CA VAL A 184 1.23 -16.02 -5.18
C VAL A 184 0.53 -14.70 -4.82
N PRO A 185 -0.16 -14.62 -3.67
CA PRO A 185 -0.78 -13.38 -3.24
C PRO A 185 0.25 -12.28 -2.95
N PHE A 186 -0.07 -11.05 -3.34
CA PHE A 186 0.81 -9.91 -3.17
C PHE A 186 0.04 -8.65 -2.78
N GLN A 187 0.78 -7.72 -2.19
CA GLN A 187 0.42 -6.31 -2.12
C GLN A 187 1.39 -5.48 -2.96
N TRP A 188 0.87 -4.45 -3.64
CA TRP A 188 1.70 -3.60 -4.50
C TRP A 188 1.26 -2.14 -4.45
N TYR A 189 2.23 -1.26 -4.20
CA TYR A 189 2.05 0.17 -4.24
C TYR A 189 2.47 0.72 -5.61
N VAL A 190 1.49 1.20 -6.39
CA VAL A 190 1.74 1.90 -7.64
C VAL A 190 1.82 3.40 -7.38
N LYS A 191 2.98 3.97 -7.72
CA LYS A 191 3.30 5.37 -7.46
C LYS A 191 4.20 5.97 -8.54
N GLY A 192 4.32 7.29 -8.52
CA GLY A 192 5.24 8.03 -9.40
C GLY A 192 4.91 7.83 -10.88
N ALA A 193 5.93 7.56 -11.70
CA ALA A 193 5.77 7.47 -13.14
C ALA A 193 4.87 6.31 -13.64
N SER A 194 4.56 5.34 -12.78
CA SER A 194 3.65 4.23 -13.11
C SER A 194 2.21 4.47 -12.65
N TYR A 195 1.92 5.61 -12.00
CA TYR A 195 0.57 5.96 -11.54
C TYR A 195 -0.39 6.15 -12.72
N MET A 196 -0.06 7.03 -13.66
CA MET A 196 -0.92 7.31 -14.82
C MET A 196 -1.13 6.08 -15.72
N PRO A 197 -0.10 5.29 -16.07
CA PRO A 197 -0.31 4.05 -16.82
C PRO A 197 -1.24 3.04 -16.14
N PHE A 198 -1.33 3.07 -14.80
CA PHE A 198 -2.28 2.21 -14.09
C PHE A 198 -3.71 2.78 -14.15
N GLU A 199 -3.90 4.10 -14.01
CA GLU A 199 -5.23 4.70 -14.22
C GLU A 199 -5.75 4.45 -15.64
N GLU A 200 -4.89 4.52 -16.67
CA GLU A 200 -5.24 4.17 -18.05
C GLU A 200 -5.70 2.70 -18.19
N LEU A 201 -5.03 1.76 -17.50
CA LEU A 201 -5.48 0.36 -17.44
C LEU A 201 -6.87 0.24 -16.80
N LYS A 202 -7.12 0.98 -15.71
CA LYS A 202 -8.42 0.97 -15.03
C LYS A 202 -9.54 1.47 -15.95
N GLU A 203 -9.30 2.60 -16.63
CA GLU A 203 -10.21 3.15 -17.64
C GLU A 203 -10.47 2.15 -18.77
N GLN A 204 -9.42 1.44 -19.23
CA GLN A 204 -9.58 0.40 -20.26
C GLN A 204 -10.47 -0.75 -19.77
N ILE A 205 -10.26 -1.25 -18.54
CA ILE A 205 -11.05 -2.35 -17.97
C ILE A 205 -12.52 -1.94 -17.79
N GLU A 206 -12.76 -0.70 -17.32
CA GLU A 206 -14.10 -0.13 -17.17
C GLU A 206 -14.81 0.04 -18.52
N ALA A 207 -14.11 0.58 -19.52
CA ALA A 207 -14.67 0.75 -20.87
C ALA A 207 -15.00 -0.59 -21.56
N GLU A 208 -14.33 -1.67 -21.17
CA GLU A 208 -14.63 -3.03 -21.63
C GLU A 208 -15.69 -3.75 -20.77
N GLU A 209 -16.27 -3.07 -19.77
CA GLU A 209 -17.27 -3.61 -18.82
C GLU A 209 -16.78 -4.90 -18.12
N ARG A 210 -15.48 -4.97 -17.83
CA ARG A 210 -14.86 -6.12 -17.16
C ARG A 210 -14.58 -5.83 -15.70
N LEU A 211 -14.50 -6.91 -14.92
CA LEU A 211 -14.05 -6.87 -13.53
C LEU A 211 -12.61 -7.36 -13.43
N TYR A 212 -11.81 -6.72 -12.58
CA TYR A 212 -10.39 -7.04 -12.39
C TYR A 212 -10.10 -8.53 -12.15
N PRO A 213 -10.86 -9.26 -11.30
CA PRO A 213 -10.54 -10.66 -11.00
C PRO A 213 -10.62 -11.60 -12.20
N TYR A 214 -11.34 -11.21 -13.25
CA TYR A 214 -11.52 -12.00 -14.48
C TYR A 214 -10.53 -11.61 -15.58
N CYS A 215 -9.59 -10.73 -15.28
CA CYS A 215 -8.58 -10.23 -16.21
C CYS A 215 -7.18 -10.69 -15.78
N SER A 216 -6.37 -11.09 -16.76
CA SER A 216 -4.94 -11.29 -16.55
C SER A 216 -4.17 -10.09 -17.11
N ILE A 217 -3.19 -9.59 -16.39
CA ILE A 217 -2.44 -8.39 -16.78
C ILE A 217 -0.96 -8.75 -16.82
N LYS A 218 -0.38 -8.70 -18.02
CA LYS A 218 1.07 -8.88 -18.19
C LYS A 218 1.78 -7.58 -17.89
N LEU A 219 2.79 -7.64 -17.02
CA LEU A 219 3.62 -6.50 -16.69
C LEU A 219 4.92 -6.53 -17.48
N SER A 220 5.46 -5.34 -17.74
CA SER A 220 6.82 -5.13 -18.23
C SER A 220 7.35 -3.80 -17.73
N THR A 221 8.64 -3.53 -17.90
CA THR A 221 9.22 -2.23 -17.56
C THR A 221 9.91 -1.58 -18.75
N THR A 222 9.81 -0.26 -18.82
CA THR A 222 10.56 0.59 -19.74
C THR A 222 11.51 1.46 -18.92
N ARG A 223 12.81 1.35 -19.17
CA ARG A 223 13.80 2.25 -18.56
C ARG A 223 13.64 3.65 -19.16
N LYS A 224 13.58 4.65 -18.28
CA LYS A 224 13.58 6.07 -18.62
C LYS A 224 14.72 6.76 -17.86
N THR A 225 15.19 7.86 -18.43
CA THR A 225 16.27 8.67 -17.89
C THR A 225 15.79 10.11 -17.85
N ASN A 226 15.93 10.76 -16.69
CA ASN A 226 15.69 12.19 -16.54
C ASN A 226 16.93 12.80 -15.88
N GLY A 227 17.74 13.50 -16.68
CA GLY A 227 19.08 13.92 -16.26
C GLY A 227 19.94 12.73 -15.83
N SER A 228 20.47 12.77 -14.62
CA SER A 228 21.28 11.68 -14.05
C SER A 228 20.45 10.54 -13.43
N VAL A 229 19.13 10.71 -13.29
CA VAL A 229 18.27 9.73 -12.61
C VAL A 229 17.70 8.74 -13.62
N ASN A 230 17.93 7.46 -13.37
CA ASN A 230 17.31 6.36 -14.11
C ASN A 230 16.14 5.78 -13.31
N TYR A 231 14.99 5.65 -13.96
CA TYR A 231 13.79 5.06 -13.37
C TYR A 231 13.11 4.10 -14.35
N PHE A 232 12.23 3.27 -13.83
CA PHE A 232 11.46 2.30 -14.62
C PHE A 232 9.99 2.70 -14.59
N VAL A 233 9.39 2.76 -15.77
CA VAL A 233 7.94 2.92 -15.95
C VAL A 233 7.36 1.54 -16.24
N ILE A 234 6.30 1.18 -15.54
CA ILE A 234 5.65 -0.11 -15.71
C ILE A 234 4.61 0.01 -16.81
N ASN A 235 4.65 -0.92 -17.77
CA ASN A 235 3.64 -1.03 -18.80
C ASN A 235 2.73 -2.21 -18.46
N PHE A 236 1.43 -1.98 -18.61
CA PHE A 236 0.38 -2.96 -18.37
C PHE A 236 -0.20 -3.41 -19.70
N ALA A 237 -0.25 -4.72 -19.92
CA ALA A 237 -0.91 -5.31 -21.08
C ALA A 237 -2.04 -6.22 -20.61
N LEU A 238 -3.28 -5.79 -20.85
CA LEU A 238 -4.48 -6.54 -20.54
C LEU A 238 -4.60 -7.75 -21.48
N ASP A 239 -4.50 -8.96 -20.93
CA ASP A 239 -4.90 -10.18 -21.62
C ASP A 239 -6.39 -10.43 -21.37
N LYS A 240 -7.13 -10.49 -22.49
CA LYS A 240 -8.59 -10.57 -22.51
C LYS A 240 -9.10 -12.01 -22.44
N LYS A 241 -8.23 -13.01 -22.44
CA LYS A 241 -8.63 -14.41 -22.25
C LYS A 241 -9.24 -14.58 -20.86
N ALA A 242 -10.30 -15.37 -20.78
CA ALA A 242 -11.00 -15.65 -19.54
C ALA A 242 -10.00 -16.19 -18.52
N ALA A 243 -9.74 -15.43 -17.46
CA ALA A 243 -9.06 -15.94 -16.29
C ALA A 243 -9.88 -17.12 -15.72
N THR A 244 -9.21 -18.08 -15.09
CA THR A 244 -9.88 -19.05 -14.20
C THR A 244 -10.70 -18.32 -13.15
N ASP A 245 -11.75 -18.96 -12.63
CA ASP A 245 -12.64 -18.33 -11.67
C ASP A 245 -11.86 -17.72 -10.49
N PRO A 246 -12.25 -16.53 -10.00
CA PRO A 246 -11.57 -15.87 -8.88
C PRO A 246 -11.58 -16.77 -7.64
N ASN A 247 -10.44 -16.82 -6.95
CA ASN A 247 -10.34 -17.57 -5.70
C ASN A 247 -10.97 -16.76 -4.56
N ASN A 248 -12.11 -17.24 -4.03
CA ASN A 248 -12.86 -16.56 -2.98
C ASN A 248 -12.12 -16.49 -1.64
N GLU A 249 -11.31 -17.49 -1.29
CA GLU A 249 -10.52 -17.46 -0.05
C GLU A 249 -9.44 -16.38 -0.11
N VAL A 250 -8.73 -16.30 -1.24
CA VAL A 250 -7.74 -15.24 -1.50
C VAL A 250 -8.40 -13.86 -1.52
N ASN A 251 -9.61 -13.77 -2.09
CA ASN A 251 -10.40 -12.53 -2.07
C ASN A 251 -10.76 -12.08 -0.64
N GLN A 252 -11.20 -13.02 0.20
CA GLN A 252 -11.52 -12.75 1.61
C GLN A 252 -10.27 -12.31 2.38
N MET A 253 -9.15 -13.00 2.19
CA MET A 253 -7.87 -12.66 2.80
C MET A 253 -7.44 -11.22 2.48
N PHE A 254 -7.64 -10.75 1.24
CA PHE A 254 -7.35 -9.36 0.87
C PHE A 254 -8.26 -8.35 1.57
N ALA A 255 -9.56 -8.65 1.68
CA ALA A 255 -10.50 -7.79 2.40
C ALA A 255 -10.16 -7.69 3.89
N GLU A 256 -9.83 -8.82 4.52
CA GLU A 256 -9.38 -8.87 5.92
C GLU A 256 -8.08 -8.11 6.13
N THR A 257 -7.11 -8.25 5.21
CA THR A 257 -5.85 -7.50 5.25
C THR A 257 -6.10 -5.99 5.18
N ALA A 258 -6.95 -5.53 4.26
CA ALA A 258 -7.29 -4.13 4.11
C ALA A 258 -8.02 -3.57 5.34
N ASN A 259 -8.92 -4.35 5.94
CA ASN A 259 -9.62 -3.99 7.18
C ASN A 259 -8.66 -3.88 8.34
N ALA A 260 -7.77 -4.86 8.53
CA ALA A 260 -6.77 -4.84 9.60
C ALA A 260 -5.82 -3.63 9.49
N GLU A 261 -5.41 -3.25 8.27
CA GLU A 261 -4.64 -2.01 8.05
C GLU A 261 -5.45 -0.76 8.45
N ASN A 262 -6.74 -0.70 8.11
CA ASN A 262 -7.59 0.43 8.47
C ASN A 262 -7.86 0.50 9.98
N GLU A 263 -8.04 -0.63 10.65
CA GLU A 263 -8.20 -0.71 12.11
C GLU A 263 -6.98 -0.12 12.82
N GLN A 264 -5.76 -0.43 12.37
CA GLN A 264 -4.53 0.18 12.92
C GLN A 264 -4.52 1.71 12.75
N ILE A 265 -5.00 2.23 11.62
CA ILE A 265 -5.11 3.68 11.40
C ILE A 265 -6.19 4.29 12.30
N ILE A 266 -7.34 3.63 12.49
CA ILE A 266 -8.39 4.09 13.40
C ILE A 266 -7.83 4.20 14.83
N GLU A 267 -7.13 3.17 15.31
CA GLU A 267 -6.53 3.19 16.65
C GLU A 267 -5.50 4.32 16.81
N ALA A 268 -4.67 4.54 15.79
CA ALA A 268 -3.69 5.62 15.77
C ALA A 268 -4.38 7.00 15.73
N PHE A 269 -5.41 7.16 14.92
CA PHE A 269 -6.25 8.36 14.83
C PHE A 269 -6.87 8.70 16.18
N ASP A 270 -7.52 7.73 16.83
CA ASP A 270 -8.14 7.87 18.15
C ASP A 270 -7.12 8.30 19.21
N LYS A 271 -5.92 7.73 19.16
CA LYS A 271 -4.82 8.11 20.05
C LYS A 271 -4.33 9.53 19.78
N ALA A 272 -4.26 9.94 18.52
CA ALA A 272 -3.83 11.28 18.12
C ALA A 272 -4.83 12.35 18.55
N ILE A 273 -6.14 12.13 18.32
CA ILE A 273 -7.18 13.11 18.72
C ILE A 273 -7.28 13.25 20.24
N ARG A 274 -7.08 12.16 21.01
CA ARG A 274 -7.09 12.21 22.49
C ARG A 274 -5.91 13.00 23.07
N LYS A 275 -4.78 13.05 22.36
CA LYS A 275 -3.61 13.82 22.75
C LYS A 275 -3.71 15.30 22.38
N ARG A 276 -4.64 15.68 21.49
CA ARG A 276 -4.88 17.09 21.19
C ARG A 276 -5.54 17.73 22.39
N PRO A 277 -5.06 18.89 22.89
CA PRO A 277 -5.76 19.62 23.93
C PRO A 277 -7.18 19.93 23.42
N PRO A 278 -8.21 19.79 24.28
CA PRO A 278 -9.58 20.08 23.87
C PRO A 278 -9.64 21.52 23.34
N ALA A 279 -10.40 21.76 22.27
CA ALA A 279 -10.51 23.08 21.64
C ALA A 279 -10.83 24.20 22.66
N ALA A 280 -11.57 23.88 23.72
CA ALA A 280 -11.84 24.79 24.83
C ALA A 280 -10.58 25.19 25.64
N ALA A 281 -9.62 24.28 25.84
CA ALA A 281 -8.37 24.59 26.55
C ALA A 281 -7.42 25.46 25.72
N ALA A 282 -7.39 25.29 24.39
CA ALA A 282 -6.60 26.16 23.51
C ALA A 282 -7.16 27.60 23.47
N VAL A 283 -8.49 27.75 23.42
CA VAL A 283 -9.16 29.06 23.48
C VAL A 283 -9.00 29.73 24.84
N VAL A 284 -9.05 28.96 25.94
CA VAL A 284 -8.80 29.49 27.29
C VAL A 284 -7.35 29.94 27.45
N GLN A 285 -6.39 29.20 26.91
CA GLN A 285 -4.97 29.58 27.00
C GLN A 285 -4.68 30.85 26.18
N GLU A 286 -5.24 30.97 24.97
CA GLU A 286 -5.12 32.19 24.15
C GLU A 286 -5.79 33.41 24.81
N TYR A 287 -6.90 33.20 25.53
CA TYR A 287 -7.56 34.25 26.32
C TYR A 287 -6.74 34.68 27.56
N ILE A 288 -6.10 33.71 28.24
CA ILE A 288 -5.23 33.98 29.41
C ILE A 288 -3.96 34.71 28.97
N ASP A 289 -3.33 34.26 27.88
CA ASP A 289 -2.08 34.83 27.38
C ASP A 289 -2.29 36.20 26.68
N GLY A 290 -3.52 36.49 26.25
CA GLY A 290 -3.94 37.77 25.66
C GLY A 290 -4.39 38.84 26.66
N GLN A 291 -4.55 38.50 27.94
CA GLN A 291 -4.82 39.49 28.99
C GLN A 291 -3.49 40.08 29.47
N ALA A 292 -3.20 41.33 29.06
CA ALA A 292 -2.15 42.11 29.70
C ALA A 292 -2.42 42.16 31.22
N PRO A 293 -1.38 42.12 32.08
CA PRO A 293 -1.57 42.24 33.51
C PRO A 293 -2.38 43.51 33.80
N LEU A 294 -3.44 43.36 34.60
CA LEU A 294 -4.24 44.48 35.08
C LEU A 294 -3.27 45.54 35.63
N ASP A 295 -3.35 46.72 35.04
CA ASP A 295 -2.58 47.89 35.46
C ASP A 295 -3.12 48.31 36.84
N ASP A 296 -2.39 47.92 37.89
CA ASP A 296 -2.78 48.10 39.29
C ASP A 296 -2.69 49.57 39.77
N GLU A 297 -2.52 50.54 38.86
CA GLU A 297 -2.59 51.96 39.20
C GLU A 297 -4.05 52.44 39.28
N ILE A 298 -4.67 52.22 40.45
CA ILE A 298 -5.86 52.94 40.88
C ILE A 298 -5.44 54.38 41.23
N PRO A 299 -5.89 55.42 40.51
CA PRO A 299 -5.54 56.79 40.85
C PRO A 299 -6.38 57.24 42.06
N PHE A 300 -5.71 57.56 43.17
CA PHE A 300 -6.25 58.44 44.21
C PHE A 300 -5.79 59.88 43.94
#